data_AF-G5J4V0-F1
#
_entry.id   AF-G5J4V0-F1
#
_cell.length_a   1.000
_cell.length_b   1.000
_cell.length_c   1.000
_cell.angle_alpha   90.00
_cell.angle_beta   90.00
_cell.angle_gamma   90.00
#
_symmetry.space_group_name_H-M   'P 1'
#
loop_
_entity.id
_entity.type
_entity.pdbx_description
1 polymer ?
#
loop_
_entity_poly.entity_id
_entity_poly.type
_entity_poly.pdbx_seq_one_letter_code
_entity_poly.pdbx_strand_id
1 'polypeptide(L)'
;MLIFVLAVFGLLFTKQSVQAAERVVLKYSVLRESVSVEELSKLAKTGETSRSLKTYLKLANRKPEELRSLLNRNVDVDPVFLSKVLNSFAGGMVLNPIGEVIHTPSKRANKESLRGTLVTSALSDNNIRLIEIFENYPTEEIHVDGDRLVEVYQNIEGFLDGLPRLPF
;
A
#
# COMPACT_ATOMS: atom_id res chain seq x y z
N MET A 1 27.27 37.73 -37.07
CA MET A 1 27.39 37.08 -35.75
C MET A 1 26.13 37.37 -34.94
N LEU A 2 25.00 36.78 -35.37
CA LEU A 2 23.69 36.86 -34.75
C LEU A 2 22.93 35.66 -35.34
N ILE A 3 22.10 34.96 -34.58
CA ILE A 3 21.54 33.62 -34.84
C ILE A 3 22.44 32.49 -34.31
N PHE A 4 22.58 32.37 -32.99
CA PHE A 4 22.94 31.10 -32.33
C PHE A 4 22.54 31.09 -30.85
N VAL A 5 21.37 31.67 -30.52
CA VAL A 5 20.79 31.56 -29.15
C VAL A 5 19.37 31.00 -29.26
N LEU A 6 19.29 29.83 -29.89
CA LEU A 6 18.11 28.97 -29.89
C LEU A 6 18.59 27.57 -29.50
N ALA A 7 19.30 27.50 -28.38
CA ALA A 7 19.85 26.28 -27.85
C ALA A 7 19.17 25.97 -26.52
N VAL A 8 18.23 25.02 -26.59
CA VAL A 8 18.03 24.00 -25.55
C VAL A 8 17.61 24.56 -24.19
N PHE A 9 16.42 25.16 -24.11
CA PHE A 9 15.59 25.00 -22.90
C PHE A 9 14.69 23.79 -23.09
N GLY A 10 15.32 22.64 -23.37
CA GLY A 10 14.66 21.34 -23.29
C GLY A 10 14.41 21.10 -21.82
N LEU A 11 13.21 21.45 -21.36
CA LEU A 11 12.66 21.00 -20.10
C LEU A 11 12.79 19.47 -20.07
N LEU A 12 13.86 18.99 -19.42
CA LEU A 12 13.93 17.66 -18.85
C LEU A 12 12.87 17.61 -17.74
N PHE A 13 11.60 17.58 -18.13
CA PHE A 13 10.60 16.88 -17.35
C PHE A 13 11.01 15.41 -17.39
N THR A 14 11.97 15.05 -16.55
CA THR A 14 12.06 13.67 -16.09
C THR A 14 10.71 13.43 -15.45
N LYS A 15 9.80 12.80 -16.19
CA LYS A 15 8.67 12.11 -15.59
C LYS A 15 9.33 11.09 -14.67
N GLN A 16 9.54 11.46 -13.41
CA GLN A 16 9.58 10.46 -12.36
C GLN A 16 8.19 9.85 -12.45
N SER A 17 8.04 8.81 -13.26
CA SER A 17 6.92 7.92 -13.10
C SER A 17 6.99 7.54 -11.64
N VAL A 18 5.99 7.95 -10.88
CA VAL A 18 5.72 7.35 -9.58
C VAL A 18 5.45 5.88 -9.92
N GLN A 19 6.51 5.08 -9.94
CA GLN A 19 6.40 3.65 -10.16
C GLN A 19 5.71 3.13 -8.92
N ALA A 20 4.52 2.56 -9.15
CA ALA A 20 3.90 1.64 -8.23
C ALA A 20 4.91 0.61 -7.74
N ALA A 21 4.67 0.01 -6.58
CA ALA A 21 5.54 -1.05 -6.11
C ALA A 21 5.58 -2.20 -7.11
N GLU A 22 6.79 -2.63 -7.43
CA GLU A 22 7.04 -3.80 -8.25
C GLU A 22 7.19 -5.03 -7.34
N ARG A 23 7.67 -4.83 -6.11
CA ARG A 23 7.93 -5.91 -5.15
C ARG A 23 7.49 -5.58 -3.72
N VAL A 24 7.10 -6.62 -3.01
CA VAL A 24 6.76 -6.62 -1.59
C VAL A 24 7.71 -7.55 -0.85
N VAL A 25 8.48 -7.01 0.10
CA VAL A 25 9.26 -7.79 1.05
C VAL A 25 8.34 -8.17 2.21
N LEU A 26 7.84 -9.40 2.17
CA LEU A 26 6.99 -9.97 3.20
C LEU A 26 7.84 -10.58 4.31
N LYS A 27 7.71 -10.01 5.50
CA LYS A 27 8.28 -10.57 6.73
C LYS A 27 7.18 -11.31 7.48
N TYR A 28 7.37 -12.59 7.74
CA TYR A 28 6.44 -13.40 8.52
C TYR A 28 7.21 -14.37 9.42
N SER A 29 7.06 -14.22 10.74
CA SER A 29 7.91 -14.85 11.73
C SER A 29 9.40 -14.62 11.42
N VAL A 30 10.18 -15.68 11.23
CA VAL A 30 11.60 -15.63 10.87
C VAL A 30 11.85 -15.52 9.35
N LEU A 31 10.80 -15.69 8.53
CA LEU A 31 10.92 -15.68 7.08
C LEU A 31 10.87 -14.25 6.55
N ARG A 32 11.65 -14.00 5.50
CA ARG A 32 11.64 -12.76 4.74
C ARG A 32 11.79 -13.08 3.27
N GLU A 33 10.72 -12.89 2.51
CA GLU A 33 10.73 -13.16 1.07
C GLU A 33 10.31 -11.92 0.27
N SER A 34 10.91 -11.77 -0.91
CA SER A 34 10.50 -10.77 -1.90
C SER A 34 9.53 -11.41 -2.88
N VAL A 35 8.31 -10.88 -2.96
CA VAL A 35 7.24 -11.35 -3.84
C VAL A 35 6.85 -10.21 -4.77
N SER A 36 6.62 -10.46 -6.05
CA SER A 36 6.20 -9.37 -6.94
C SER A 36 4.77 -8.94 -6.65
N VAL A 37 4.47 -7.65 -6.86
CA VAL A 37 3.10 -7.14 -6.77
C VAL A 37 2.21 -7.81 -7.82
N GLU A 38 2.76 -8.17 -8.99
CA GLU A 38 2.07 -8.93 -10.03
C GLU A 38 1.61 -10.32 -9.53
N GLU A 39 2.46 -11.06 -8.82
CA GLU A 39 2.10 -12.38 -8.26
C GLU A 39 0.99 -12.26 -7.22
N LEU A 40 1.06 -11.24 -6.35
CA LEU A 40 0.03 -10.96 -5.35
C LEU A 40 -1.27 -10.52 -6.01
N SER A 41 -1.19 -9.69 -7.05
CA SER A 41 -2.35 -9.22 -7.82
C SER A 41 -3.04 -10.37 -8.55
N LYS A 42 -2.25 -11.28 -9.14
CA LYS A 42 -2.76 -12.50 -9.77
C LYS A 42 -3.49 -13.38 -8.75
N LEU A 43 -2.88 -13.63 -7.59
CA LEU A 43 -3.54 -14.37 -6.51
C LEU A 43 -4.84 -13.68 -6.07
N ALA A 44 -4.83 -12.37 -5.89
CA ALA A 44 -6.00 -11.61 -5.48
C ALA A 44 -7.14 -11.75 -6.50
N LYS A 45 -6.86 -11.50 -7.78
CA LYS A 45 -7.84 -11.45 -8.88
C LYS A 45 -8.35 -12.84 -9.29
N THR A 46 -7.45 -13.80 -9.51
CA THR A 46 -7.82 -15.10 -10.11
C THR A 46 -7.81 -16.25 -9.11
N GLY A 47 -7.13 -16.08 -7.97
CA GLY A 47 -6.86 -17.18 -7.02
C GLY A 47 -5.69 -18.07 -7.42
N GLU A 48 -5.05 -17.83 -8.57
CA GLU A 48 -3.88 -18.59 -8.98
C GLU A 48 -2.64 -18.15 -8.20
N THR A 49 -1.92 -19.12 -7.63
CA THR A 49 -0.68 -18.87 -6.88
C THR A 49 0.52 -19.35 -7.69
N SER A 50 1.56 -18.51 -7.80
CA SER A 50 2.83 -18.93 -8.39
C SER A 50 3.51 -20.01 -7.56
N ARG A 51 4.46 -20.74 -8.17
CA ARG A 51 5.19 -21.82 -7.49
C ARG A 51 6.07 -21.29 -6.34
N SER A 52 6.69 -20.14 -6.54
CA SER A 52 7.46 -19.38 -5.54
C SER A 52 6.59 -19.01 -4.35
N LEU A 53 5.49 -18.28 -4.58
CA LEU A 53 4.58 -17.84 -3.52
C LEU A 53 3.95 -19.02 -2.77
N LYS A 54 3.58 -20.09 -3.49
CA LYS A 54 3.08 -21.32 -2.86
C LYS A 54 4.11 -21.99 -1.95
N THR A 55 5.39 -21.93 -2.30
CA THR A 55 6.48 -22.50 -1.48
C THR A 55 6.69 -21.66 -0.23
N TYR A 56 6.74 -20.34 -0.37
CA TYR A 56 6.81 -19.41 0.77
C TYR A 56 5.65 -19.62 1.76
N LEU A 57 4.42 -19.65 1.27
CA LEU A 57 3.24 -19.83 2.12
C LEU A 57 3.26 -21.16 2.88
N LYS A 58 3.73 -22.24 2.25
CA LYS A 58 3.92 -23.53 2.94
C LYS A 58 4.94 -23.42 4.08
N LEU A 59 6.07 -22.75 3.86
CA LEU A 59 7.08 -22.53 4.92
C LEU A 59 6.52 -21.66 6.04
N ALA A 60 5.67 -20.69 5.72
CA ALA A 60 4.96 -19.84 6.66
C ALA A 60 3.78 -20.54 7.36
N ASN A 61 3.50 -21.81 7.04
CA ASN A 61 2.31 -22.54 7.49
C ASN A 61 0.99 -21.80 7.21
N ARG A 62 0.90 -21.18 6.03
CA ARG A 62 -0.26 -20.42 5.54
C ARG A 62 -0.81 -21.01 4.26
N LYS A 63 -2.10 -20.79 4.04
CA LYS A 63 -2.80 -21.20 2.82
C LYS A 63 -2.92 -20.05 1.83
N PRO A 64 -2.83 -20.28 0.51
CA PRO A 64 -3.06 -19.24 -0.48
C PRO A 64 -4.42 -18.55 -0.36
N GLU A 65 -5.45 -19.29 0.06
CA GLU A 65 -6.80 -18.76 0.26
C GLU A 65 -6.85 -17.76 1.41
N GLU A 66 -6.07 -17.97 2.48
CA GLU A 66 -5.95 -17.01 3.59
C GLU A 66 -5.32 -15.70 3.11
N LEU A 67 -4.22 -15.79 2.36
CA LEU A 67 -3.57 -14.61 1.79
C LEU A 67 -4.49 -13.89 0.79
N ARG A 68 -5.17 -14.63 -0.10
CA ARG A 68 -6.13 -14.06 -1.05
C ARG A 68 -7.28 -13.34 -0.33
N SER A 69 -7.80 -13.91 0.75
CA SER A 69 -8.86 -13.30 1.54
C SER A 69 -8.37 -12.00 2.18
N LEU A 70 -7.12 -11.97 2.67
CA LEU A 70 -6.54 -10.77 3.27
C LEU A 70 -6.28 -9.68 2.21
N LEU A 71 -5.74 -10.07 1.05
CA LEU A 71 -5.46 -9.16 -0.07
C LEU A 71 -6.72 -8.44 -0.58
N ASN A 72 -7.86 -9.12 -0.57
CA ASN A 72 -9.15 -8.62 -1.06
C ASN A 72 -10.11 -8.18 0.05
N ARG A 73 -9.69 -8.11 1.32
CA ARG A 73 -10.56 -7.61 2.38
C ARG A 73 -10.83 -6.13 2.16
N ASN A 74 -12.11 -5.77 2.09
CA ASN A 74 -12.55 -4.39 1.93
C ASN A 74 -12.52 -3.65 3.27
N VAL A 75 -12.03 -2.42 3.23
CA VAL A 75 -12.23 -1.41 4.26
C VAL A 75 -12.98 -0.26 3.62
N ASP A 76 -14.29 -0.16 3.88
CA ASP A 76 -15.15 0.86 3.28
C ASP A 76 -14.84 2.22 3.88
N VAL A 77 -14.53 3.21 3.03
CA VAL A 77 -14.19 4.56 3.45
C VAL A 77 -14.41 5.57 2.32
N ASP A 78 -15.05 6.70 2.66
CA ASP A 78 -15.17 7.82 1.73
C ASP A 78 -13.80 8.50 1.51
N PRO A 79 -13.32 8.66 0.26
CA PRO A 79 -12.00 9.20 -0.03
C PRO A 79 -11.83 10.66 0.39
N VAL A 80 -12.91 11.46 0.38
CA VAL A 80 -12.86 12.87 0.81
C VAL A 80 -12.70 12.96 2.32
N PHE A 81 -13.48 12.18 3.06
CA PHE A 81 -13.38 12.05 4.50
C PHE A 81 -12.00 11.52 4.91
N LEU A 82 -11.55 10.44 4.28
CA LEU A 82 -10.23 9.86 4.51
C LEU A 82 -9.14 10.90 4.31
N SER A 83 -9.16 11.63 3.19
CA SER A 83 -8.20 12.68 2.90
C SER A 83 -8.17 13.76 3.98
N LYS A 84 -9.35 14.22 4.45
CA LYS A 84 -9.43 15.20 5.55
C LYS A 84 -8.83 14.66 6.85
N VAL A 85 -9.16 13.42 7.23
CA VAL A 85 -8.65 12.78 8.45
C VAL A 85 -7.13 12.61 8.37
N LEU A 86 -6.61 12.04 7.29
CA LEU A 86 -5.18 11.76 7.13
C LEU A 86 -4.31 13.02 7.03
N ASN A 87 -4.89 14.16 6.61
CA ASN A 87 -4.22 15.46 6.60
C ASN A 87 -4.36 16.25 7.93
N SER A 88 -5.16 15.78 8.86
CA SER A 88 -5.34 16.41 10.18
C SER A 88 -4.30 15.95 11.21
N PHE A 89 -4.30 16.56 12.39
CA PHE A 89 -3.51 16.09 13.54
C PHE A 89 -3.85 14.63 13.90
N ALA A 90 -5.13 14.25 13.80
CA ALA A 90 -5.59 12.88 14.06
C ALA A 90 -5.08 11.87 13.02
N GLY A 91 -4.67 12.32 11.82
CA GLY A 91 -4.12 11.44 10.79
C GLY A 91 -2.89 10.67 11.23
N GLY A 92 -2.11 11.20 12.18
CA GLY A 92 -1.00 10.45 12.80
C GLY A 92 -1.44 9.20 13.55
N MET A 93 -2.63 9.20 14.17
CA MET A 93 -3.15 8.03 14.90
C MET A 93 -3.50 6.87 13.96
N VAL A 94 -3.84 7.17 12.70
CA VAL A 94 -4.09 6.16 11.65
C VAL A 94 -2.79 5.77 10.94
N LEU A 95 -1.98 6.74 10.53
CA LEU A 95 -0.81 6.50 9.69
C LEU A 95 0.36 5.88 10.46
N ASN A 96 0.55 6.18 11.75
CA ASN A 96 1.70 5.67 12.49
C ASN A 96 1.62 4.14 12.69
N PRO A 97 0.50 3.55 13.17
CA PRO A 97 0.39 2.09 13.30
C PRO A 97 0.56 1.36 11.96
N ILE A 98 -0.01 1.90 10.88
CA ILE A 98 0.17 1.35 9.53
C ILE A 98 1.64 1.45 9.12
N GLY A 99 2.29 2.58 9.38
CA GLY A 99 3.70 2.83 9.05
C GLY A 99 4.72 1.98 9.80
N GLU A 100 4.33 1.36 10.91
CA GLU A 100 5.15 0.35 11.58
C GLU A 100 5.10 -1.02 10.90
N VAL A 101 4.06 -1.26 10.11
CA VAL A 101 3.82 -2.54 9.44
C VAL A 101 4.14 -2.48 7.95
N ILE A 102 3.63 -1.46 7.26
CA ILE A 102 3.84 -1.22 5.83
C ILE A 102 4.75 -0.01 5.70
N HIS A 103 5.94 -0.21 5.15
CA HIS A 103 6.89 0.88 5.02
C HIS A 103 7.82 0.82 3.82
N THR A 104 8.37 1.97 3.45
CA THR A 104 9.48 2.06 2.50
C THR A 104 10.73 1.39 3.06
N PRO A 105 11.66 0.88 2.24
CA PRO A 105 12.86 0.20 2.72
C PRO A 105 13.71 1.04 3.68
N SER A 106 13.75 2.36 3.47
CA SER A 106 14.49 3.30 4.32
C SER A 106 13.66 3.93 5.45
N LYS A 107 12.35 3.65 5.51
CA LYS A 107 11.34 4.33 6.33
C LYS A 107 11.23 5.86 6.10
N ARG A 108 11.97 6.42 5.15
CA ARG A 108 11.88 7.85 4.79
C ARG A 108 10.59 8.12 4.03
N ALA A 109 10.02 9.30 4.29
CA ALA A 109 8.77 9.78 3.70
C ALA A 109 7.60 8.77 3.80
N ASN A 110 7.66 7.85 4.77
CA ASN A 110 6.74 6.72 4.81
C ASN A 110 5.29 7.17 5.05
N LYS A 111 5.13 8.17 5.91
CA LYS A 111 3.83 8.74 6.26
C LYS A 111 3.18 9.42 5.05
N GLU A 112 3.97 10.15 4.28
CA GLU A 112 3.56 10.82 3.06
C GLU A 112 3.17 9.80 1.98
N SER A 113 4.00 8.78 1.78
CA SER A 113 3.71 7.67 0.87
C SER A 113 2.41 6.97 1.23
N LEU A 114 2.27 6.55 2.50
CA LEU A 114 1.05 5.89 2.99
C LEU A 114 -0.19 6.76 2.79
N ARG A 115 -0.11 8.04 3.13
CA ARG A 115 -1.25 8.95 2.96
C ARG A 115 -1.68 9.02 1.49
N GLY A 116 -0.74 9.21 0.57
CA GLY A 116 -1.04 9.24 -0.86
C GLY A 116 -1.65 7.91 -1.32
N THR A 117 -1.05 6.79 -0.95
CA THR A 117 -1.50 5.45 -1.33
C THR A 117 -2.90 5.13 -0.81
N LEU A 118 -3.19 5.43 0.46
CA LEU A 118 -4.52 5.17 1.04
C LEU A 118 -5.60 6.02 0.37
N VAL A 119 -5.35 7.31 0.16
CA VAL A 119 -6.31 8.18 -0.53
C VAL A 119 -6.54 7.70 -1.95
N THR A 120 -5.48 7.41 -2.72
CA THR A 120 -5.58 6.94 -4.11
C THR A 120 -6.32 5.61 -4.22
N SER A 121 -6.07 4.68 -3.29
CA SER A 121 -6.74 3.37 -3.30
C SER A 121 -8.25 3.49 -3.08
N ALA A 122 -8.69 4.45 -2.24
CA ALA A 122 -10.11 4.69 -1.99
C ALA A 122 -10.88 5.38 -3.14
N LEU A 123 -10.18 5.94 -4.14
CA LEU A 123 -10.82 6.79 -5.16
C LEU A 123 -11.74 6.03 -6.13
N SER A 124 -11.52 4.73 -6.31
CA SER A 124 -12.19 3.98 -7.37
C SER A 124 -13.59 3.52 -6.96
N ASP A 125 -13.75 3.06 -5.72
CA ASP A 125 -14.96 2.36 -5.28
C ASP A 125 -15.30 2.58 -3.79
N ASN A 126 -14.77 3.64 -3.17
CA ASN A 126 -14.97 3.99 -1.76
C ASN A 126 -14.62 2.85 -0.80
N ASN A 127 -13.68 1.99 -1.18
CA ASN A 127 -13.07 1.02 -0.28
C ASN A 127 -11.56 0.96 -0.51
N ILE A 128 -10.85 0.37 0.43
CA ILE A 128 -9.43 0.09 0.29
C ILE A 128 -9.21 -1.41 0.50
N ARG A 129 -8.46 -2.02 -0.41
CA ARG A 129 -7.94 -3.37 -0.28
C ARG A 129 -6.43 -3.36 -0.18
N LEU A 130 -5.86 -4.35 0.51
CA LEU A 130 -4.41 -4.45 0.68
C LEU A 130 -3.68 -4.56 -0.67
N ILE A 131 -4.27 -5.26 -1.64
CA ILE A 131 -3.68 -5.36 -2.98
C ILE A 131 -3.54 -4.01 -3.65
N GLU A 132 -4.50 -3.09 -3.48
CA GLU A 132 -4.43 -1.74 -4.04
C GLU A 132 -3.36 -0.90 -3.34
N ILE A 133 -3.14 -1.11 -2.04
CA ILE A 133 -2.02 -0.48 -1.34
C ILE A 133 -0.70 -0.89 -1.98
N PHE A 134 -0.54 -2.16 -2.34
CA PHE A 134 0.66 -2.64 -3.02
C PHE A 134 0.76 -2.10 -4.44
N GLU A 135 -0.34 -2.07 -5.19
CA GLU A 135 -0.40 -1.55 -6.56
C GLU A 135 -0.23 -0.02 -6.63
N ASN A 136 -0.51 0.74 -5.55
CA ASN A 136 -0.47 2.20 -5.55
C ASN A 136 0.64 2.79 -4.67
N TYR A 137 1.51 1.97 -4.09
CA TYR A 137 2.59 2.48 -3.25
C TYR A 137 3.67 3.17 -4.09
N PRO A 138 4.06 4.43 -3.78
CA PRO A 138 4.93 5.23 -4.65
C PRO A 138 6.43 4.90 -4.51
N THR A 139 6.76 3.61 -4.43
CA THR A 139 8.14 3.11 -4.34
C THR A 139 8.25 1.74 -4.98
N GLU A 140 9.35 1.47 -5.69
CA GLU A 140 9.61 0.17 -6.34
C GLU A 140 9.51 -1.05 -5.40
N GLU A 141 9.85 -0.86 -4.12
CA GLU A 141 9.82 -1.91 -3.10
C GLU A 141 9.11 -1.41 -1.85
N ILE A 142 8.27 -2.25 -1.26
CA ILE A 142 7.62 -2.02 0.04
C ILE A 142 7.91 -3.17 0.99
N HIS A 143 8.03 -2.87 2.28
CA HIS A 143 8.26 -3.86 3.34
C HIS A 143 6.98 -4.01 4.16
N VAL A 144 6.59 -5.25 4.44
CA VAL A 144 5.36 -5.56 5.17
C VAL A 144 5.64 -6.55 6.28
N ASP A 145 5.34 -6.18 7.51
CA ASP A 145 5.35 -7.07 8.68
C ASP A 145 4.02 -7.83 8.80
N GLY A 146 3.98 -9.03 8.24
CA GLY A 146 2.79 -9.87 8.20
C GLY A 146 2.33 -10.36 9.57
N ASP A 147 3.21 -10.43 10.58
CA ASP A 147 2.84 -10.85 11.93
C ASP A 147 1.92 -9.81 12.60
N ARG A 148 2.20 -8.53 12.33
CA ARG A 148 1.49 -7.39 12.95
C ARG A 148 0.34 -6.84 12.11
N LEU A 149 0.20 -7.32 10.88
CA LEU A 149 -0.77 -6.80 9.92
C LEU A 149 -2.22 -6.95 10.43
N VAL A 150 -2.56 -8.08 11.05
CA VAL A 150 -3.90 -8.34 11.61
C VAL A 150 -4.23 -7.37 12.75
N GLU A 151 -3.26 -7.06 13.62
CA GLU A 151 -3.43 -6.12 14.74
C GLU A 151 -3.75 -4.71 14.22
N VAL A 152 -3.04 -4.27 13.19
CA VAL A 152 -3.29 -2.96 12.56
C VAL A 152 -4.70 -2.90 11.96
N TYR A 153 -5.16 -3.96 11.29
CA TYR A 153 -6.52 -4.02 10.77
C TYR A 153 -7.58 -3.84 11.87
N GLN A 154 -7.45 -4.58 12.96
CA GLN A 154 -8.40 -4.51 14.09
C GLN A 154 -8.42 -3.12 14.74
N ASN A 155 -7.25 -2.48 14.86
CA ASN A 155 -7.15 -1.11 15.39
C ASN A 155 -7.84 -0.09 14.46
N ILE A 156 -7.73 -0.27 13.14
CA ILE A 156 -8.39 0.61 12.16
C ILE A 156 -9.90 0.43 12.21
N GLU A 157 -10.41 -0.80 12.20
CA GLU A 157 -11.85 -1.07 12.29
C GLU A 157 -12.44 -0.45 13.57
N GLY A 158 -11.81 -0.66 14.73
CA GLY A 158 -12.25 -0.05 15.98
C GLY A 158 -12.20 1.48 15.97
N PHE A 159 -11.20 2.08 15.30
CA PHE A 159 -11.16 3.53 15.12
C PHE A 159 -12.32 4.03 14.25
N LEU A 160 -12.60 3.36 13.13
CA LEU A 160 -13.68 3.73 12.22
C LEU A 160 -15.06 3.59 12.87
N ASP A 161 -15.28 2.54 13.66
CA ASP A 161 -16.53 2.32 14.40
C ASP A 161 -16.75 3.38 15.50
N GLY A 162 -15.66 3.86 16.11
CA GLY A 162 -15.69 4.90 17.14
C GLY A 162 -15.92 6.31 16.61
N LEU A 163 -15.86 6.53 15.29
CA LEU A 163 -16.12 7.84 14.71
C LEU A 163 -17.63 8.11 14.71
N PRO A 164 -18.09 9.28 15.22
CA PRO A 164 -19.47 9.69 15.05
C PRO A 164 -19.83 9.61 13.57
N ARG A 165 -20.93 8.94 13.23
CA ARG A 165 -21.49 9.00 11.87
C ARG A 165 -21.98 10.42 11.63
N LEU A 166 -21.05 11.29 11.24
CA LEU A 166 -21.36 12.67 10.92
C LEU A 166 -22.25 12.63 9.68
N PRO A 167 -23.47 13.22 9.75
CA PRO A 167 -24.27 13.42 8.56
C PRO A 167 -23.53 14.48 7.75
N PHE A 168 -22.93 14.07 6.63
CA PHE A 168 -22.53 14.98 5.57
C PHE A 168 -23.63 14.95 4.51
#